data_AF-B8JEQ5-F1
#
_entry.id   AF-B8JEQ5-F1
#
_cell.length_a   1.000
_cell.length_b   1.000
_cell.length_c   1.000
_cell.angle_alpha   90.00
_cell.angle_beta   90.00
_cell.angle_gamma   90.00
#
_symmetry.space_group_name_H-M   'P 1'
#
loop_
_entity.id
_entity.type
_entity.pdbx_description
1 polymer ?
#
loop_
_entity_poly.entity_id
_entity_poly.type
_entity_poly.pdbx_seq_one_letter_code
_entity_poly.pdbx_strand_id
1 'polypeptide(L)'
;MTIETDRAAQRERVERFAREHPGSVMYDGATLLDVYSGKPLHLDWMRVARLEERSDAETGRPYLALARDDGSEVAMAEQGVVFPPCTTGTGPLDGLPRAVCFRDLAQAEGRLTHFLLDHPDERPSATHVSLFLFCLAVVDGARAAGFDVGREERRLEAVLNELEARKRG
;
A
#
# COMPACT_ATOMS: atom_id res chain seq x y z
N MET A 1 6.98 -23.00 24.56
CA MET A 1 6.87 -23.79 23.32
C MET A 1 7.36 -22.90 22.20
N THR A 2 8.66 -22.90 21.98
CA THR A 2 9.33 -21.99 21.04
C THR A 2 9.00 -22.49 19.65
N ILE A 3 8.19 -21.74 18.91
CA ILE A 3 8.03 -21.97 17.47
C ILE A 3 9.43 -21.70 16.90
N GLU A 4 10.19 -22.76 16.65
CA GLU A 4 11.29 -22.70 15.71
C GLU A 4 10.65 -22.34 14.37
N THR A 5 10.64 -21.04 14.08
CA THR A 5 10.12 -20.53 12.84
C THR A 5 10.99 -21.10 11.73
N ASP A 6 10.46 -22.08 10.99
CA ASP A 6 11.17 -22.64 9.84
C ASP A 6 11.29 -21.55 8.74
N ARG A 7 12.38 -20.79 8.83
CA ARG A 7 12.70 -19.70 7.92
C ARG A 7 12.88 -20.20 6.50
N ALA A 8 13.36 -21.43 6.32
CA ALA A 8 13.52 -22.02 4.99
C ALA A 8 12.14 -22.25 4.36
N ALA A 9 11.21 -22.87 5.10
CA ALA A 9 9.84 -23.07 4.62
C ALA A 9 9.10 -21.75 4.36
N GLN A 10 9.31 -20.72 5.19
CA GLN A 10 8.72 -19.41 4.94
C GLN A 10 9.26 -18.76 3.66
N ARG A 11 10.57 -18.77 3.46
CA ARG A 11 11.20 -18.26 2.23
C ARG A 11 10.73 -19.00 1.00
N GLU A 12 10.60 -20.32 1.08
CA GLU A 12 10.08 -21.14 -0.02
C GLU A 12 8.64 -20.77 -0.39
N ARG A 13 7.77 -20.50 0.60
CA ARG A 13 6.40 -20.03 0.36
C ARG A 13 6.36 -18.67 -0.34
N VAL A 14 7.19 -17.73 0.10
CA VAL A 14 7.32 -16.41 -0.56
C VAL A 14 7.79 -16.58 -2.00
N GLU A 15 8.83 -17.39 -2.22
CA GLU A 15 9.37 -17.66 -3.55
C GLU A 15 8.36 -18.37 -4.47
N ARG A 16 7.58 -19.30 -3.92
CA ARG A 16 6.50 -19.97 -4.65
C ARG A 16 5.43 -18.98 -5.06
N PHE A 17 4.94 -18.16 -4.13
CA PHE A 17 3.91 -17.16 -4.41
C PHE A 17 4.36 -16.18 -5.51
N ALA A 18 5.60 -15.67 -5.42
CA ALA A 18 6.16 -14.77 -6.43
C ALA A 18 6.31 -15.44 -7.81
N ARG A 19 6.66 -16.72 -7.86
CA ARG A 19 6.72 -17.49 -9.12
C ARG A 19 5.35 -17.72 -9.75
N GLU A 20 4.31 -17.90 -8.93
CA GLU A 20 2.92 -18.05 -9.39
C GLU A 20 2.31 -16.71 -9.86
N HIS A 21 2.80 -15.58 -9.32
CA HIS A 21 2.27 -14.24 -9.59
C HIS A 21 3.34 -13.24 -10.06
N PRO A 22 4.09 -13.54 -11.15
CA PRO A 22 5.25 -12.75 -11.56
C PRO A 22 4.88 -11.33 -12.06
N GLY A 23 3.62 -11.09 -12.43
CA GLY A 23 3.11 -9.77 -12.81
C GLY A 23 2.72 -8.88 -11.61
N SER A 24 2.73 -9.44 -10.40
CA SER A 24 2.26 -8.77 -9.18
C SER A 24 3.44 -8.49 -8.25
N VAL A 25 4.23 -9.52 -7.96
CA VAL A 25 5.36 -9.44 -7.04
C VAL A 25 6.52 -10.27 -7.57
N MET A 26 7.74 -9.73 -7.50
CA MET A 26 8.97 -10.50 -7.68
C MET A 26 9.72 -10.61 -6.36
N TYR A 27 10.53 -11.66 -6.19
CA TYR A 27 11.29 -11.90 -4.97
C TYR A 27 12.68 -12.45 -5.30
N ASP A 28 13.71 -11.92 -4.64
CA ASP A 28 15.13 -12.30 -4.86
C ASP A 28 15.78 -13.04 -3.67
N GLY A 29 15.02 -13.38 -2.63
CA GLY A 29 15.53 -13.98 -1.40
C GLY A 29 15.64 -13.02 -0.20
N ALA A 30 15.62 -11.71 -0.44
CA ALA A 30 15.66 -10.68 0.61
C ALA A 30 14.73 -9.49 0.34
N THR A 31 14.29 -9.30 -0.90
CA THR A 31 13.54 -8.12 -1.34
C THR A 31 12.32 -8.56 -2.12
N LEU A 32 11.15 -8.04 -1.76
CA LEU A 32 9.96 -8.07 -2.59
C LEU A 32 9.97 -6.86 -3.51
N LEU A 33 9.73 -7.04 -4.79
CA LEU A 33 9.48 -5.94 -5.72
C LEU A 33 7.99 -5.90 -6.01
N ASP A 34 7.33 -4.79 -5.66
CA ASP A 34 5.99 -4.50 -6.15
C ASP A 34 6.09 -4.15 -7.63
N VAL A 35 5.60 -5.05 -8.50
CA VAL A 35 5.82 -4.94 -9.96
C VAL A 35 5.11 -3.73 -10.54
N TYR A 36 3.96 -3.35 -9.98
CA TYR A 36 3.19 -2.20 -10.47
C TYR A 36 3.94 -0.88 -10.25
N SER A 37 4.40 -0.63 -9.02
CA SER A 37 5.09 0.61 -8.65
C SER A 37 6.59 0.58 -8.96
N GLY A 38 7.16 -0.61 -9.16
CA GLY A 38 8.60 -0.83 -9.27
C GLY A 38 9.34 -0.61 -7.95
N LYS A 39 8.63 -0.54 -6.81
CA LYS A 39 9.24 -0.24 -5.51
C LYS A 39 9.70 -1.51 -4.79
N PRO A 40 10.97 -1.54 -4.34
CA PRO A 40 11.45 -2.64 -3.51
C PRO A 40 10.96 -2.48 -2.06
N LEU A 41 10.70 -3.61 -1.43
CA LEU A 41 10.46 -3.76 0.00
C LEU A 41 11.43 -4.80 0.54
N HIS A 42 12.38 -4.36 1.36
CA HIS A 42 13.31 -5.27 2.01
C HIS A 42 12.62 -6.07 3.11
N LEU A 43 12.79 -7.39 3.09
CA LEU A 43 12.29 -8.29 4.12
C LEU A 43 13.40 -8.59 5.12
N ASP A 44 13.30 -7.96 6.30
CA ASP A 44 14.06 -8.40 7.46
C ASP A 44 13.46 -9.70 8.00
N TRP A 45 14.02 -10.82 7.55
CA TRP A 45 13.62 -12.16 7.96
C TRP A 45 13.72 -12.40 9.47
N MET A 46 14.53 -11.64 10.21
CA MET A 46 14.59 -11.79 11.67
C MET A 46 13.30 -11.30 12.33
N ARG A 47 12.67 -10.28 11.73
CA ARG A 47 11.47 -9.62 12.24
C ARG A 47 10.16 -10.25 11.77
N VAL A 48 10.21 -11.17 10.80
CA VAL A 48 9.02 -11.91 10.36
C VAL A 48 8.54 -12.80 11.51
N ALA A 49 7.37 -12.55 12.07
CA ALA A 49 6.81 -13.37 13.14
C ALA A 49 6.01 -14.55 12.59
N ARG A 50 5.23 -14.33 11.52
CA ARG A 50 4.29 -15.33 10.97
C ARG A 50 4.09 -15.10 9.47
N LEU A 51 3.88 -16.19 8.74
CA LEU A 51 3.59 -16.17 7.30
C LEU A 51 2.40 -17.10 7.01
N GLU A 52 1.34 -16.57 6.41
CA GLU A 52 0.08 -17.29 6.21
C GLU A 52 -0.56 -17.02 4.86
N GLU A 53 -1.03 -18.08 4.23
CA GLU A 53 -1.95 -17.95 3.11
C GLU A 53 -3.36 -17.70 3.65
N ARG A 54 -4.00 -16.66 3.15
CA ARG A 54 -5.36 -16.24 3.51
C ARG A 54 -6.13 -15.96 2.22
N SER A 55 -7.45 -15.86 2.31
CA SER A 55 -8.30 -15.48 1.17
C SER A 55 -8.98 -14.15 1.44
N ASP A 56 -8.99 -13.28 0.44
CA ASP A 56 -9.73 -12.03 0.51
C ASP A 56 -11.24 -12.31 0.59
N ALA A 57 -11.91 -11.67 1.54
CA ALA A 57 -13.31 -11.99 1.87
C ALA A 57 -14.29 -11.56 0.77
N GLU A 58 -13.94 -10.54 -0.02
CA GLU A 58 -14.79 -10.00 -1.08
C GLU A 58 -14.58 -10.75 -2.40
N THR A 59 -13.32 -11.01 -2.75
CA THR A 59 -12.93 -11.58 -4.05
C THR A 59 -12.66 -13.08 -4.02
N GLY A 60 -12.48 -13.66 -2.82
CA GLY A 60 -12.11 -15.07 -2.63
C GLY A 60 -10.67 -15.42 -3.04
N ARG A 61 -9.89 -14.43 -3.50
CA ARG A 61 -8.54 -14.65 -4.05
C ARG A 61 -7.52 -14.88 -2.94
N PRO A 62 -6.55 -15.79 -3.13
CA PRO A 62 -5.52 -16.04 -2.15
C PRO A 62 -4.53 -14.87 -2.06
N TYR A 63 -4.02 -14.63 -0.86
CA TYR A 63 -2.92 -13.72 -0.59
C TYR A 63 -2.03 -14.29 0.52
N LEU A 64 -0.75 -13.94 0.50
CA LEU A 64 0.23 -14.41 1.45
C LEU A 64 0.59 -13.29 2.44
N ALA A 65 0.01 -13.36 3.64
CA ALA A 65 0.19 -12.41 4.74
C ALA A 65 1.49 -12.67 5.51
N LEU A 66 2.28 -11.62 5.70
CA LEU A 66 3.53 -11.60 6.44
C LEU A 66 3.38 -10.62 7.62
N ALA A 67 3.20 -11.19 8.80
CA ALA A 67 3.13 -10.44 10.04
C ALA A 67 4.53 -10.31 10.66
N ARG A 68 4.85 -9.11 11.16
CA ARG A 68 6.12 -8.78 11.81
C ARG A 68 5.97 -8.74 13.33
N ASP A 69 7.11 -8.79 14.01
CA ASP A 69 7.19 -8.77 15.48
C ASP A 69 6.68 -7.48 16.14
N ASP A 70 6.68 -6.37 15.40
CA ASP A 70 6.11 -5.08 15.83
C ASP A 70 4.60 -4.97 15.61
N GLY A 71 3.94 -6.04 15.15
CA GLY A 71 2.51 -6.07 14.86
C GLY A 71 2.12 -5.48 13.50
N SER A 72 3.07 -4.95 12.72
CA SER A 72 2.80 -4.56 11.34
C SER A 72 2.65 -5.79 10.44
N GLU A 73 1.86 -5.64 9.37
CA GLU A 73 1.60 -6.71 8.40
C GLU A 73 1.72 -6.14 6.99
N VAL A 74 2.35 -6.91 6.10
CA VAL A 74 2.30 -6.73 4.65
C VAL A 74 1.83 -8.03 4.03
N ALA A 75 1.23 -7.98 2.85
CA ALA A 75 0.82 -9.17 2.14
C ALA A 75 1.24 -9.11 0.67
N MET A 76 1.50 -10.27 0.09
CA MET A 76 1.61 -10.41 -1.35
C MET A 76 0.25 -10.86 -1.88
N ALA A 77 -0.27 -10.15 -2.86
CA ALA A 77 -1.55 -10.42 -3.50
C ALA A 77 -1.43 -10.27 -5.02
N GLU A 78 -2.47 -10.65 -5.77
CA GLU A 78 -2.48 -10.48 -7.23
C GLU A 78 -2.35 -9.02 -7.68
N GLN A 79 -2.70 -8.05 -6.83
CA GLN A 79 -2.59 -6.62 -7.13
C GLN A 79 -1.17 -6.09 -6.95
N GLY A 80 -0.31 -6.81 -6.23
CA GLY A 80 1.03 -6.38 -5.82
C GLY A 80 1.27 -6.62 -4.33
N VAL A 81 2.12 -5.80 -3.73
CA VAL A 81 2.29 -5.78 -2.28
C VAL A 81 1.20 -4.91 -1.67
N VAL A 82 0.40 -5.49 -0.78
CA VAL A 82 -0.67 -4.82 -0.05
C VAL A 82 -0.26 -4.60 1.40
N PHE A 83 -0.77 -3.53 2.00
CA PHE A 83 -0.46 -3.11 3.37
C PHE A 83 -1.68 -2.38 3.97
N PRO A 84 -1.82 -2.32 5.29
CA PRO A 84 -2.87 -1.52 5.91
C PRO A 84 -2.65 -0.03 5.64
N PRO A 85 -3.71 0.75 5.36
CA PRO A 85 -3.59 2.21 5.37
C PRO A 85 -3.28 2.70 6.79
N CYS A 86 -2.61 3.84 6.90
CA CYS A 86 -2.22 4.42 8.17
C CYS A 86 -2.81 5.82 8.30
N THR A 87 -3.48 6.10 9.40
CA THR A 87 -4.18 7.38 9.64
C THR A 87 -3.38 8.38 10.46
N THR A 88 -2.08 8.12 10.68
CA THR A 88 -1.21 8.99 11.48
C THR A 88 -1.18 10.43 10.93
N GLY A 89 -1.11 10.61 9.61
CA GLY A 89 -1.10 11.93 8.97
C GLY A 89 -2.48 12.53 8.68
N THR A 90 -3.57 11.76 8.79
CA THR A 90 -4.92 12.22 8.42
C THR A 90 -5.86 12.40 9.60
N GLY A 91 -5.57 11.77 10.75
CA GLY A 91 -6.57 11.50 11.78
C GLY A 91 -7.53 10.38 11.37
N PRO A 92 -8.49 9.99 12.24
CA PRO A 92 -9.44 8.92 11.96
C PRO A 92 -10.22 9.17 10.67
N LEU A 93 -10.25 8.16 9.79
CA LEU A 93 -11.02 8.16 8.55
C LEU A 93 -11.99 6.97 8.57
N ASP A 94 -13.27 7.24 8.38
CA ASP A 94 -14.29 6.21 8.29
C ASP A 94 -14.24 5.48 6.95
N GLY A 95 -14.55 4.18 6.96
CA GLY A 95 -14.73 3.40 5.74
C GLY A 95 -13.45 3.09 4.96
N LEU A 96 -12.27 3.24 5.57
CA LEU A 96 -11.02 2.83 4.93
C LEU A 96 -11.01 1.31 4.66
N PRO A 97 -10.51 0.88 3.49
CA PRO A 97 -10.22 -0.53 3.24
C PRO A 97 -9.25 -1.09 4.27
N ARG A 98 -9.36 -2.39 4.57
CA ARG A 98 -8.43 -3.07 5.50
C ARG A 98 -7.01 -3.16 4.97
N ALA A 99 -6.87 -3.23 3.65
CA ALA A 99 -5.60 -3.28 2.95
C ALA A 99 -5.70 -2.46 1.65
N VAL A 100 -4.60 -1.86 1.27
CA VAL A 100 -4.43 -1.02 0.08
C VAL A 100 -3.10 -1.33 -0.59
N CYS A 101 -2.93 -0.90 -1.84
CA CYS A 101 -1.67 -1.01 -2.58
C CYS A 101 -1.39 0.24 -3.42
N PHE A 102 -0.25 0.24 -4.11
CA PHE A 102 0.12 1.34 -5.01
C PHE A 102 -0.83 1.52 -6.20
N ARG A 103 -1.56 0.47 -6.64
CA ARG A 103 -2.63 0.64 -7.64
C ARG A 103 -3.78 1.47 -7.11
N ASP A 104 -4.19 1.26 -5.86
CA ASP A 104 -5.28 2.02 -5.24
C ASP A 104 -4.89 3.49 -5.12
N LEU A 105 -3.65 3.75 -4.70
CA LEU A 105 -3.08 5.11 -4.71
C LEU A 105 -3.16 5.73 -6.09
N ALA A 106 -2.64 5.05 -7.12
CA ALA A 106 -2.59 5.60 -8.47
C ALA A 106 -4.00 5.84 -9.06
N GLN A 107 -4.98 4.98 -8.75
CA GLN A 107 -6.37 5.21 -9.15
C GLN A 107 -6.96 6.44 -8.46
N ALA A 108 -6.72 6.61 -7.16
CA ALA A 108 -7.19 7.75 -6.40
C ALA A 108 -6.51 9.06 -6.86
N GLU A 109 -5.18 9.05 -7.05
CA GLU A 109 -4.41 10.15 -7.64
C GLU A 109 -4.92 10.51 -9.03
N GLY A 110 -5.22 9.52 -9.87
CA GLY A 110 -5.73 9.74 -11.22
C GLY A 110 -7.08 10.48 -11.23
N ARG A 111 -7.98 10.13 -10.30
CA ARG A 111 -9.27 10.81 -10.12
C ARG A 111 -9.09 12.26 -9.63
N LEU A 112 -8.19 12.50 -8.67
CA LEU A 112 -7.87 13.85 -8.21
C LEU A 112 -7.25 14.69 -9.34
N THR A 113 -6.30 14.12 -10.07
CA THR A 113 -5.61 14.80 -11.18
C THR A 113 -6.59 15.13 -12.30
N HIS A 114 -7.50 14.22 -12.64
CA HIS A 114 -8.56 14.48 -13.61
C HIS A 114 -9.45 15.66 -13.18
N PHE A 115 -9.91 15.69 -11.92
CA PHE A 115 -10.65 16.83 -11.40
C PHE A 115 -9.84 18.13 -11.51
N LEU A 116 -8.57 18.11 -11.10
CA LEU A 116 -7.73 19.31 -11.13
C LEU A 116 -7.50 19.82 -12.56
N LEU A 117 -7.26 18.94 -13.53
CA LEU A 117 -6.95 19.35 -14.90
C LEU A 117 -8.19 19.72 -15.71
N ASP A 118 -9.25 18.93 -15.60
CA ASP A 118 -10.40 19.04 -16.51
C ASP A 118 -11.47 20.01 -15.96
N HIS A 119 -11.40 20.34 -14.66
CA HIS A 119 -12.33 21.25 -13.98
C HIS A 119 -11.57 22.36 -13.22
N PRO A 120 -10.78 23.22 -13.91
CA PRO A 120 -9.88 24.19 -13.27
C PRO A 120 -10.59 25.23 -12.40
N ASP A 121 -11.80 25.63 -12.79
CA ASP A 121 -12.58 26.68 -12.10
C ASP A 121 -13.52 26.14 -11.01
N GLU A 122 -13.59 24.81 -10.86
CA GLU A 122 -14.46 24.19 -9.86
C GLU A 122 -13.77 24.10 -8.50
N ARG A 123 -14.54 24.45 -7.45
CA ARG A 123 -14.07 24.30 -6.07
C ARG A 123 -14.05 22.83 -5.65
N PRO A 124 -13.04 22.38 -4.88
CA PRO A 124 -13.02 21.02 -4.37
C PRO A 124 -14.23 20.71 -3.49
N SER A 125 -14.91 19.61 -3.79
CA SER A 125 -15.98 19.08 -2.95
C SER A 125 -15.41 18.31 -1.75
N ALA A 126 -16.27 17.96 -0.79
CA ALA A 126 -15.90 17.07 0.32
C ALA A 126 -15.36 15.71 -0.19
N THR A 127 -15.86 15.21 -1.31
CA THR A 127 -15.37 13.98 -1.95
C THR A 127 -13.92 14.10 -2.39
N HIS A 128 -13.51 15.25 -2.94
CA HIS A 128 -12.11 15.47 -3.34
C HIS A 128 -11.19 15.52 -2.12
N VAL A 129 -11.64 16.15 -1.02
CA VAL A 129 -10.89 16.16 0.24
C VAL A 129 -10.77 14.75 0.81
N SER A 130 -11.85 13.98 0.88
CA SER A 130 -11.83 12.59 1.36
C SER A 130 -10.92 11.70 0.51
N LEU A 131 -10.92 11.90 -0.81
CA LEU A 131 -10.05 11.16 -1.72
C LEU A 131 -8.57 11.52 -1.53
N PHE A 132 -8.26 12.80 -1.27
CA PHE A 132 -6.91 13.23 -0.91
C PHE A 132 -6.47 12.61 0.42
N LEU A 133 -7.33 12.62 1.44
CA LEU A 133 -7.04 12.00 2.73
C LEU A 133 -6.83 10.48 2.60
N PHE A 134 -7.59 9.81 1.73
CA PHE A 134 -7.34 8.42 1.37
C PHE A 134 -5.95 8.23 0.77
N CYS A 135 -5.54 9.03 -0.22
CA CYS A 135 -4.20 8.96 -0.79
C CYS A 135 -3.11 9.13 0.28
N LEU A 136 -3.28 10.09 1.19
CA LEU A 136 -2.34 10.32 2.29
C LEU A 136 -2.26 9.10 3.22
N ALA A 137 -3.39 8.49 3.56
CA ALA A 137 -3.42 7.29 4.39
C ALA A 137 -2.76 6.08 3.71
N VAL A 138 -2.86 5.95 2.38
CA VAL A 138 -2.14 4.93 1.61
C VAL A 138 -0.64 5.18 1.64
N VAL A 139 -0.19 6.43 1.44
CA VAL A 139 1.25 6.79 1.48
C VAL A 139 1.84 6.56 2.88
N ASP A 140 1.12 6.94 3.93
CA ASP A 140 1.55 6.67 5.31
C ASP A 140 1.61 5.16 5.60
N GLY A 141 0.65 4.39 5.08
CA GLY A 141 0.64 2.93 5.18
C GLY A 141 1.84 2.31 4.47
N ALA A 142 2.16 2.77 3.27
CA ALA A 142 3.33 2.31 2.52
C ALA A 142 4.65 2.64 3.25
N ARG A 143 4.75 3.83 3.85
CA ARG A 143 5.90 4.22 4.68
C ARG A 143 6.04 3.31 5.90
N ALA A 144 4.94 3.05 6.60
CA ALA A 144 4.92 2.16 7.76
C ALA A 144 5.26 0.70 7.38
N ALA A 145 4.85 0.27 6.19
CA ALA A 145 5.23 -1.02 5.63
C ALA A 145 6.73 -1.12 5.31
N GLY A 146 7.43 0.02 5.14
CA GLY A 146 8.86 0.09 4.91
C GLY A 146 9.25 0.46 3.48
N PHE A 147 8.32 0.95 2.66
CA PHE A 147 8.63 1.49 1.33
C PHE A 147 9.25 2.88 1.42
N ASP A 148 10.17 3.20 0.50
CA ASP A 148 10.51 4.58 0.20
C ASP A 148 9.37 5.23 -0.57
N VAL A 149 8.72 6.22 0.04
CA VAL A 149 7.55 6.93 -0.49
C VAL A 149 7.84 8.39 -0.86
N GLY A 150 9.11 8.81 -0.90
CA GLY A 150 9.44 10.24 -1.07
C GLY A 150 8.93 10.84 -2.38
N ARG A 151 8.77 10.03 -3.44
CA ARG A 151 8.16 10.48 -4.70
C ARG A 151 6.65 10.71 -4.56
N GLU A 152 5.96 9.87 -3.81
CA GLU A 152 4.52 9.93 -3.58
C GLU A 152 4.17 11.12 -2.69
N GLU A 153 4.94 11.34 -1.63
CA GLU A 153 4.81 12.50 -0.73
C GLU A 153 4.89 13.82 -1.51
N ARG A 154 5.92 14.00 -2.36
CA ARG A 154 6.06 15.21 -3.19
C ARG A 154 4.89 15.40 -4.16
N ARG A 155 4.33 14.31 -4.68
CA ARG A 155 3.16 14.36 -5.57
C ARG A 155 1.91 14.80 -4.80
N LEU A 156 1.68 14.24 -3.61
CA LEU A 156 0.56 14.64 -2.75
C LEU A 156 0.70 16.08 -2.26
N GLU A 157 1.91 16.55 -1.97
CA GLU A 157 2.14 17.95 -1.62
C GLU A 157 1.74 18.90 -2.77
N ALA A 158 2.07 18.56 -4.02
CA ALA A 158 1.64 19.34 -5.18
C ALA A 158 0.11 19.35 -5.33
N VAL A 159 -0.54 18.20 -5.17
CA VAL A 159 -2.00 18.08 -5.21
C VAL A 159 -2.66 18.89 -4.09
N LEU A 160 -2.13 18.84 -2.87
CA LEU A 160 -2.64 19.61 -1.73
C LEU A 160 -2.58 21.11 -1.99
N ASN A 161 -1.44 21.61 -2.46
CA ASN A 161 -1.26 23.02 -2.78
C ASN A 161 -2.30 23.52 -3.79
N GLU A 162 -2.60 22.71 -4.81
CA GLU A 162 -3.62 23.03 -5.80
C GLU A 162 -5.04 23.03 -5.21
N LEU A 163 -5.39 22.01 -4.42
CA LEU A 163 -6.69 21.94 -3.74
C LEU A 163 -6.91 23.13 -2.79
N GLU A 164 -5.87 23.53 -2.06
CA GLU A 164 -5.93 24.67 -1.16
C GLU A 164 -6.04 26.01 -1.90
N ALA A 165 -5.32 26.19 -3.01
CA ALA A 165 -5.40 27.40 -3.82
C ALA A 165 -6.85 27.64 -4.29
N ARG A 166 -7.53 26.59 -4.76
CA ARG A 166 -8.94 26.65 -5.22
C ARG A 166 -9.96 26.82 -4.11
N LYS A 167 -9.63 26.44 -2.87
CA LYS A 167 -10.52 26.68 -1.72
C LYS A 167 -10.49 28.15 -1.27
N ARG A 168 -9.37 28.84 -1.48
CA ARG A 168 -9.16 30.24 -1.07
C ARG A 168 -9.65 31.25 -2.11
N GLY A 169 -9.70 30.87 -3.39
CA GLY A 169 -10.32 31.63 -4.48
C GLY A 169 -11.83 31.47 -4.52
#